data_AF-A0A7X7HR64-F1
#
_entry.id   AF-A0A7X7HR64-F1
#
_cell.length_a   1.000
_cell.length_b   1.000
_cell.length_c   1.000
_cell.angle_alpha   90.00
_cell.angle_beta   90.00
_cell.angle_gamma   90.00
#
_symmetry.space_group_name_H-M   'P 1'
#
loop_
_entity.id
_entity.type
_entity.pdbx_description
1 polymer ?
#
loop_
_entity_poly.entity_id
_entity_poly.type
_entity_poly.pdbx_seq_one_letter_code
_entity_poly.pdbx_strand_id
1 'polypeptide(L)'
;MSAAYEAADNHLLGRAPKPMAQAVAEIESVTTGEVADAIDQALARMLWTVPFSSPENDRRFEDLPRWSESAVQGTEYQLGSDADTSRIDDRLIVGPDGASALFGGRPITVLWSQIRAAQRFRDRSWTLHGADGFTLTVRARDWYRGSDAVADIELLVPRAAVVDMAEDLSPGQPDTDPAGPLLPGPSVAAWQRASDAHLGGPPPPQALAGSPPPPQTTAGPTSGGTDTSVWGAVAIVWVFAGAISLWLLSTIGDGSGSRAKLRLAGLVLVGAAFATRTLLKR
;
A
#
# COMPACT_ATOMS: atom_id res chain seq x y z
N MET A 1 -8.72 4.77 -18.47
CA MET A 1 -8.64 5.70 -17.32
C MET A 1 -8.95 7.09 -17.84
N SER A 2 -9.77 7.91 -17.17
CA SER A 2 -10.10 9.25 -17.67
C SER A 2 -9.01 10.26 -17.30
N ALA A 3 -8.80 11.29 -18.14
CA ALA A 3 -7.84 12.37 -17.85
C ALA A 3 -8.13 13.10 -16.52
N ALA A 4 -9.40 13.12 -16.09
CA ALA A 4 -9.80 13.67 -14.80
C ALA A 4 -9.26 12.86 -13.61
N TYR A 5 -9.18 11.53 -13.76
CA TYR A 5 -8.61 10.66 -12.72
C TYR A 5 -7.11 10.88 -12.58
N GLU A 6 -6.38 10.95 -13.70
CA GLU A 6 -4.93 11.20 -13.68
C GLU A 6 -4.59 12.61 -13.17
N ALA A 7 -5.41 13.62 -13.49
CA ALA A 7 -5.26 14.96 -12.95
C ALA A 7 -5.49 15.00 -11.42
N ALA A 8 -6.49 14.26 -10.92
CA ALA A 8 -6.76 14.14 -9.50
C ALA A 8 -5.61 13.42 -8.77
N ASP A 9 -5.11 12.31 -9.32
CA ASP A 9 -4.01 11.55 -8.73
C ASP A 9 -2.70 12.36 -8.72
N ASN A 10 -2.39 13.05 -9.81
CA ASN A 10 -1.24 13.97 -9.85
C ASN A 10 -1.38 15.10 -8.82
N HIS A 11 -2.59 15.65 -8.64
CA HIS A 11 -2.83 16.65 -7.61
C HIS A 11 -2.61 16.10 -6.19
N LEU A 12 -3.15 14.91 -5.89
CA LEU A 12 -3.00 14.25 -4.60
C LEU A 12 -1.54 13.92 -4.27
N LEU A 13 -0.75 13.55 -5.29
CA LEU A 13 0.66 13.18 -5.15
C LEU A 13 1.62 14.37 -5.31
N GLY A 14 1.10 15.60 -5.45
CA GLY A 14 1.92 16.81 -5.66
C GLY A 14 2.70 16.85 -6.97
N ARG A 15 2.29 16.05 -7.96
CA ARG A 15 2.88 15.98 -9.30
C ARG A 15 2.23 17.01 -10.20
N ALA A 16 3.03 17.66 -11.04
CA ALA A 16 2.49 18.56 -12.06
C ALA A 16 1.62 17.76 -13.06
N PRO A 17 0.46 18.29 -13.49
CA PRO A 17 -0.35 17.65 -14.51
C PRO A 17 0.46 17.45 -15.80
N LYS A 18 0.46 16.23 -16.34
CA LYS A 18 1.15 15.94 -17.59
C LYS A 18 0.36 16.55 -18.78
N PRO A 19 1.01 17.29 -19.69
CA PRO A 19 0.36 17.76 -20.91
C PRO A 19 -0.13 16.58 -21.77
N MET A 20 -1.31 16.72 -22.38
CA MET A 20 -1.92 15.67 -23.21
C MET A 20 -0.98 15.18 -24.32
N ALA A 21 -0.27 16.10 -24.99
CA ALA A 21 0.68 15.74 -26.05
C ALA A 21 1.84 14.86 -25.54
N GLN A 22 2.30 15.09 -24.30
CA GLN A 22 3.33 14.27 -23.69
C GLN A 22 2.79 12.88 -23.32
N ALA A 23 1.55 12.79 -22.82
CA ALA A 23 0.91 11.51 -22.54
C ALA A 23 0.69 10.67 -23.82
N VAL A 24 0.30 11.31 -24.93
CA VAL A 24 0.18 10.64 -26.24
C VAL A 24 1.53 10.12 -26.72
N ALA A 25 2.57 10.96 -26.69
CA ALA A 25 3.92 10.56 -27.10
C ALA A 25 4.48 9.41 -26.26
N GLU A 26 4.18 9.37 -24.96
CA GLU A 26 4.57 8.26 -24.08
C GLU A 26 3.86 6.97 -24.47
N ILE A 27 2.54 7.01 -24.70
CA ILE A 27 1.78 5.85 -25.18
C ILE A 27 2.31 5.34 -26.53
N GLU A 28 2.62 6.25 -27.45
CA GLU A 28 3.18 5.92 -28.77
C GLU A 28 4.60 5.37 -28.69
N SER A 29 5.36 5.72 -27.64
CA SER A 29 6.72 5.22 -27.42
C SER A 29 6.78 3.82 -26.82
N VAL A 30 5.69 3.34 -26.20
CA VAL A 30 5.64 2.00 -25.60
C VAL A 30 5.71 0.93 -26.69
N THR A 31 6.75 0.12 -26.61
CA THR A 31 6.99 -1.00 -27.52
C THR A 31 6.32 -2.28 -27.02
N THR A 32 6.05 -3.21 -27.94
CA THR A 32 5.54 -4.55 -27.58
C THR A 32 6.50 -5.30 -26.65
N GLY A 33 7.82 -5.07 -26.78
CA GLY A 33 8.83 -5.67 -25.91
C GLY A 33 8.71 -5.17 -24.47
N GLU A 34 8.59 -3.86 -24.27
CA GLU A 34 8.39 -3.27 -22.94
C GLU A 34 7.08 -3.72 -22.30
N VAL A 35 6.01 -3.90 -23.09
CA VAL A 35 4.75 -4.46 -22.59
C VAL A 35 4.94 -5.92 -22.15
N ALA A 36 5.63 -6.74 -22.94
CA ALA A 36 5.89 -8.12 -22.58
C ALA A 36 6.73 -8.22 -21.31
N ASP A 37 7.82 -7.44 -21.22
CA ASP A 37 8.68 -7.39 -20.04
C ASP A 37 7.91 -6.90 -18.80
N ALA A 38 7.03 -5.91 -18.95
CA ALA A 38 6.20 -5.40 -17.86
C ALA A 38 5.19 -6.47 -17.39
N ILE A 39 4.57 -7.21 -18.31
CA ILE A 39 3.66 -8.30 -17.98
C ILE A 39 4.41 -9.41 -17.25
N ASP A 40 5.58 -9.82 -17.72
CA ASP A 40 6.38 -10.86 -17.08
C ASP A 40 6.81 -10.44 -15.67
N GLN A 41 7.25 -9.19 -15.50
CA GLN A 41 7.59 -8.62 -14.19
C GLN A 41 6.38 -8.51 -13.25
N ALA A 42 5.20 -8.21 -13.79
CA ALA A 42 3.96 -8.13 -13.03
C ALA A 42 3.49 -9.52 -12.59
N LEU A 43 3.47 -10.50 -13.50
CA LEU A 43 3.09 -11.88 -13.22
C LEU A 43 3.98 -12.51 -12.14
N ALA A 44 5.28 -12.21 -12.17
CA ALA A 44 6.23 -12.68 -11.16
C ALA A 44 5.99 -12.12 -9.75
N ARG A 45 5.21 -11.04 -9.61
CA ARG A 45 4.93 -10.35 -8.32
C ARG A 45 3.43 -10.26 -8.01
N MET A 46 2.60 -10.93 -8.79
CA MET A 46 1.15 -10.82 -8.69
C MET A 46 0.64 -11.64 -7.50
N LEU A 47 -0.12 -10.99 -6.63
CA LEU A 47 -0.84 -11.67 -5.55
C LEU A 47 -2.21 -12.12 -6.06
N TRP A 48 -2.54 -13.38 -5.80
CA TRP A 48 -3.82 -13.97 -6.19
C TRP A 48 -4.68 -14.21 -4.95
N THR A 49 -5.84 -13.59 -4.91
CA THR A 49 -6.85 -13.86 -3.88
C THR A 49 -7.87 -14.85 -4.44
N VAL A 50 -7.93 -16.04 -3.86
CA VAL A 50 -8.92 -17.07 -4.21
C VAL A 50 -10.01 -17.14 -3.12
N PRO A 51 -11.27 -17.44 -3.48
CA PRO A 51 -12.29 -17.73 -2.48
C PRO A 51 -11.83 -18.85 -1.53
N PHE A 52 -12.13 -18.70 -0.23
CA PHE A 52 -11.70 -19.66 0.80
C PHE A 52 -12.15 -21.11 0.53
N SER A 53 -13.27 -21.29 -0.18
CA SER A 53 -13.83 -22.61 -0.52
C SER A 53 -13.31 -23.21 -1.83
N SER A 54 -12.38 -22.54 -2.52
CA SER A 54 -11.79 -23.07 -3.75
C SER A 54 -10.90 -24.28 -3.43
N PRO A 55 -10.91 -25.36 -4.23
CA PRO A 55 -10.04 -26.51 -4.02
C PRO A 55 -8.57 -26.07 -3.94
N GLU A 56 -7.81 -26.69 -3.02
CA GLU A 56 -6.44 -26.32 -2.65
C GLU A 56 -5.50 -26.04 -3.83
N ASN A 57 -4.57 -25.12 -3.55
CA ASN A 57 -3.67 -24.43 -4.46
C ASN A 57 -3.04 -25.34 -5.52
N ASP A 58 -3.22 -24.94 -6.79
CA ASP A 58 -2.38 -25.40 -7.88
C ASP A 58 -0.91 -25.18 -7.50
N ARG A 59 -0.07 -26.20 -7.62
CA ARG A 59 1.34 -26.20 -7.18
C ARG A 59 2.20 -25.08 -7.77
N ARG A 60 1.69 -24.36 -8.76
CA ARG A 60 2.31 -23.17 -9.34
C ARG A 60 2.23 -21.93 -8.45
N PHE A 61 1.40 -21.96 -7.40
CA PHE A 61 1.25 -20.85 -6.46
C PHE A 61 1.78 -21.25 -5.07
N GLU A 62 2.48 -20.31 -4.46
CA GLU A 62 2.92 -20.41 -3.08
C GLU A 62 1.98 -19.61 -2.19
N ASP A 63 1.67 -20.16 -1.02
CA ASP A 63 0.89 -19.43 -0.01
C ASP A 63 1.70 -18.24 0.50
N LEU A 64 1.05 -17.09 0.59
CA LEU A 64 1.63 -15.96 1.30
C LEU A 64 1.84 -16.34 2.77
N PRO A 65 3.02 -16.05 3.34
CA PRO A 65 3.27 -16.24 4.75
C PRO A 65 2.21 -15.52 5.58
N ARG A 66 1.50 -16.28 6.41
CA ARG A 66 0.52 -15.72 7.36
C ARG A 66 1.18 -15.15 8.60
N TRP A 67 2.45 -15.48 8.82
CA TRP A 67 3.22 -15.16 10.01
C TRP A 67 4.64 -14.79 9.59
N SER A 68 5.26 -13.89 10.35
CA SER A 68 6.67 -13.59 10.20
C SER A 68 7.52 -14.80 10.61
N GLU A 69 8.74 -14.88 10.10
CA GLU A 69 9.65 -16.00 10.43
C GLU A 69 10.16 -15.95 11.86
N SER A 70 10.31 -14.74 12.42
CA SER A 70 10.84 -14.52 13.75
C SER A 70 10.21 -13.31 14.44
N ALA A 71 10.26 -13.32 15.77
CA ALA A 71 9.95 -12.16 16.60
C ALA A 71 11.23 -11.36 16.89
N VAL A 72 11.09 -10.06 17.08
CA VAL A 72 12.18 -9.22 17.61
C VAL A 72 12.46 -9.55 19.07
N GLN A 73 13.64 -9.15 19.53
CA GLN A 73 14.01 -9.16 20.95
C GLN A 73 13.69 -7.82 21.58
N GLY A 74 13.21 -7.80 22.82
CA GLY A 74 12.86 -6.54 23.49
C GLY A 74 12.08 -6.71 24.78
N THR A 75 11.39 -5.65 25.18
CA THR A 75 10.47 -5.66 26.32
C THR A 75 9.19 -6.38 25.93
N GLU A 76 8.79 -7.37 26.73
CA GLU A 76 7.52 -8.09 26.54
C GLU A 76 6.38 -7.47 27.35
N TYR A 77 5.25 -7.27 26.70
CA TYR A 77 3.98 -6.82 27.28
C TYR A 77 2.95 -7.93 27.10
N GLN A 78 2.34 -8.34 28.21
CA GLN A 78 1.30 -9.36 28.20
C GLN A 78 -0.04 -8.74 27.86
N LEU A 79 -1.00 -9.55 27.45
CA LEU A 79 -2.36 -9.10 27.22
C LEU A 79 -2.98 -8.56 28.53
N GLY A 80 -3.78 -7.50 28.43
CA GLY A 80 -4.45 -6.88 29.59
C GLY A 80 -5.43 -7.81 30.30
N SER A 81 -5.77 -7.50 31.56
CA SER A 81 -6.62 -8.35 32.42
C SER A 81 -8.05 -8.56 31.91
N ASP A 82 -8.55 -7.64 31.08
CA ASP A 82 -9.89 -7.71 30.49
C ASP A 82 -9.92 -8.51 29.18
N ALA A 83 -8.79 -9.08 28.79
CA ALA A 83 -8.70 -9.83 27.57
C ALA A 83 -9.24 -11.26 27.71
N ASP A 84 -9.76 -11.80 26.61
CA ASP A 84 -10.25 -13.16 26.55
C ASP A 84 -9.14 -14.14 26.98
N THR A 85 -9.43 -14.97 27.97
CA THR A 85 -8.56 -16.06 28.46
C THR A 85 -8.03 -16.98 27.36
N SER A 86 -8.72 -17.08 26.22
CA SER A 86 -8.24 -17.82 25.04
C SER A 86 -6.97 -17.22 24.40
N ARG A 87 -6.60 -16.00 24.80
CA ARG A 87 -5.46 -15.22 24.27
C ARG A 87 -4.37 -14.98 25.32
N ILE A 88 -4.35 -15.76 26.40
CA ILE A 88 -3.40 -15.57 27.51
C ILE A 88 -1.93 -15.72 27.10
N ASP A 89 -1.66 -16.37 25.97
CA ASP A 89 -0.31 -16.54 25.41
C ASP A 89 0.09 -15.43 24.44
N ASP A 90 -0.81 -14.48 24.15
CA ASP A 90 -0.50 -13.36 23.28
C ASP A 90 0.47 -12.39 23.97
N ARG A 91 1.48 -11.94 23.23
CA ARG A 91 2.52 -11.03 23.72
C ARG A 91 2.75 -9.94 22.69
N LEU A 92 3.01 -8.73 23.16
CA LEU A 92 3.64 -7.68 22.36
C LEU A 92 5.08 -7.57 22.81
N ILE A 93 6.02 -7.54 21.86
CA ILE A 93 7.44 -7.38 22.11
C ILE A 93 7.86 -6.10 21.39
N VAL A 94 8.43 -5.14 22.12
CA VAL A 94 8.96 -3.89 21.54
C VAL A 94 10.44 -3.81 21.85
N GLY A 95 11.25 -3.65 20.81
CA GLY A 95 12.71 -3.64 20.92
C GLY A 95 13.38 -2.65 19.98
N PRO A 96 14.71 -2.52 20.08
CA PRO A 96 15.47 -1.54 19.31
C PRO A 96 15.42 -1.77 17.79
N ASP A 97 15.08 -2.96 17.33
CA ASP A 97 15.04 -3.34 15.91
C ASP A 97 13.62 -3.33 15.30
N GLY A 98 12.58 -3.42 16.13
CA GLY A 98 11.20 -3.53 15.67
C GLY A 98 10.18 -3.75 16.79
N ALA A 99 8.96 -4.06 16.38
CA ALA A 99 7.93 -4.60 17.27
C ALA A 99 7.34 -5.88 16.69
N SER A 100 7.00 -6.83 17.58
CA SER A 100 6.36 -8.08 17.22
C SER A 100 5.15 -8.34 18.10
N ALA A 101 4.03 -8.77 17.55
CA ALA A 101 2.98 -9.41 18.32
C ALA A 101 2.99 -10.92 18.09
N LEU A 102 3.02 -11.68 19.19
CA LEU A 102 2.83 -13.12 19.20
C LEU A 102 1.34 -13.40 19.40
N PHE A 103 0.76 -14.16 18.47
CA PHE A 103 -0.60 -14.68 18.58
C PHE A 103 -0.55 -16.21 18.62
N GLY A 104 -0.85 -16.80 19.79
CA GLY A 104 -0.67 -18.23 20.00
C GLY A 104 0.75 -18.72 19.65
N GLY A 105 1.76 -17.91 20.00
CA GLY A 105 3.18 -18.18 19.73
C GLY A 105 3.65 -17.90 18.30
N ARG A 106 2.79 -17.39 17.41
CA ARG A 106 3.17 -17.06 16.03
C ARG A 106 3.36 -15.55 15.85
N PRO A 107 4.51 -15.09 15.34
CA PRO A 107 4.81 -13.67 15.28
C PRO A 107 4.20 -12.97 14.06
N ILE A 108 3.78 -11.73 14.27
CA ILE A 108 3.67 -10.69 13.26
C ILE A 108 4.68 -9.61 13.64
N THR A 109 5.67 -9.37 12.80
CA THR A 109 6.82 -8.52 13.08
C THR A 109 6.91 -7.36 12.10
N VAL A 110 7.16 -6.16 12.62
CA VAL A 110 7.50 -4.98 11.83
C VAL A 110 8.86 -4.47 12.29
N LEU A 111 9.86 -4.54 11.41
CA LEU A 111 11.20 -4.01 11.66
C LEU A 111 11.24 -2.51 11.38
N TRP A 112 11.90 -1.73 12.25
CA TRP A 112 12.05 -0.28 12.06
C TRP A 112 12.81 0.07 10.78
N SER A 113 13.78 -0.77 10.39
CA SER A 113 14.53 -0.61 9.14
C SER A 113 13.70 -0.88 7.88
N GLN A 114 12.57 -1.57 8.01
CA GLN A 114 11.68 -1.96 6.91
C GLN A 114 10.29 -1.33 7.02
N ILE A 115 10.10 -0.38 7.94
CA ILE A 115 8.81 0.29 8.11
C ILE A 115 8.52 1.19 6.90
N ARG A 116 7.31 1.09 6.36
CA ARG A 116 6.85 1.93 5.23
C ARG A 116 5.97 3.07 5.69
N ALA A 117 5.16 2.83 6.70
CA ALA A 117 4.33 3.84 7.32
C ALA A 117 4.04 3.44 8.77
N ALA A 118 3.93 4.43 9.64
CA ALA A 118 3.49 4.29 11.02
C ALA A 118 2.39 5.33 11.26
N GLN A 119 1.14 4.88 11.32
CA GLN A 119 0.00 5.74 11.60
C GLN A 119 -0.09 5.94 13.11
N ARG A 120 0.01 7.19 13.56
CA ARG A 120 -0.21 7.57 14.96
C ARG A 120 -1.59 8.21 15.06
N PHE A 121 -2.48 7.58 15.81
CA PHE A 121 -3.85 8.04 16.01
C PHE A 121 -3.96 9.03 17.17
N ARG A 122 -5.06 9.79 17.21
CA ARG A 122 -5.30 10.79 18.26
C ARG A 122 -5.42 10.19 19.67
N ASP A 123 -5.93 8.97 19.76
CA ASP A 123 -5.97 8.12 20.96
C ASP A 123 -4.61 7.48 21.31
N ARG A 124 -3.53 7.92 20.66
CA ARG A 124 -2.16 7.39 20.79
C ARG A 124 -2.00 5.92 20.42
N SER A 125 -3.00 5.30 19.78
CA SER A 125 -2.82 4.00 19.15
C SER A 125 -1.89 4.11 17.94
N TRP A 126 -1.27 2.99 17.58
CA TRP A 126 -0.38 2.89 16.43
C TRP A 126 -0.81 1.79 15.49
N THR A 127 -0.72 2.06 14.19
CA THR A 127 -0.73 1.02 13.15
C THR A 127 0.58 1.11 12.36
N LEU A 128 1.36 0.04 12.42
CA LEU A 128 2.70 -0.07 11.85
C LEU A 128 2.63 -0.95 10.59
N HIS A 129 3.17 -0.47 9.48
CA HIS A 129 3.17 -1.19 8.20
C HIS A 129 4.60 -1.54 7.78
N GLY A 130 4.90 -2.84 7.70
CA GLY A 130 6.14 -3.38 7.17
C GLY A 130 6.20 -3.36 5.64
N ALA A 131 7.41 -3.39 5.07
CA ALA A 131 7.63 -3.49 3.63
C ALA A 131 7.21 -4.85 3.04
N ASP A 132 7.08 -5.86 3.88
CA ASP A 132 6.59 -7.21 3.56
C ASP A 132 5.06 -7.33 3.58
N GLY A 133 4.36 -6.25 3.94
CA GLY A 133 2.90 -6.20 4.03
C GLY A 133 2.33 -6.62 5.38
N PHE A 134 3.17 -7.07 6.33
CA PHE A 134 2.69 -7.29 7.70
C PHE A 134 2.29 -5.96 8.33
N THR A 135 1.14 -5.98 9.02
CA THR A 135 0.60 -4.82 9.71
C THR A 135 0.37 -5.15 11.17
N LEU A 136 0.94 -4.34 12.05
CA LEU A 136 0.80 -4.49 13.49
C LEU A 136 0.02 -3.30 14.06
N THR A 137 -1.06 -3.57 14.76
CA THR A 137 -1.85 -2.55 15.45
C THR A 137 -1.64 -2.67 16.95
N VAL A 138 -1.31 -1.57 17.61
CA VAL A 138 -1.03 -1.50 19.04
C VAL A 138 -1.92 -0.44 19.68
N ARG A 139 -2.72 -0.86 20.66
CA ARG A 139 -3.51 0.00 21.53
C ARG A 139 -3.07 -0.22 22.96
N ALA A 140 -2.88 0.85 23.73
CA ALA A 140 -2.41 0.74 25.11
C ALA A 140 -3.30 -0.17 25.97
N ARG A 141 -4.62 -0.06 25.83
CA ARG A 141 -5.60 -0.85 26.60
C ARG A 141 -5.56 -2.37 26.34
N ASP A 142 -5.03 -2.80 25.20
CA ASP A 142 -5.02 -4.23 24.83
C ASP A 142 -3.93 -4.99 25.62
N TRP A 143 -2.98 -4.26 26.21
CA TRP A 143 -1.79 -4.82 26.85
C TRP A 143 -1.66 -4.36 28.31
N TYR A 144 -1.18 -5.25 29.17
CA TYR A 144 -0.75 -4.88 30.52
C TYR A 144 0.44 -3.92 30.44
N ARG A 145 0.31 -2.76 31.10
CA ARG A 145 1.25 -1.63 30.96
C ARG A 145 1.39 -1.17 29.50
N GLY A 146 0.32 -1.23 28.71
CA GLY A 146 0.40 -0.89 27.29
C GLY A 146 0.70 0.58 27.02
N SER A 147 0.52 1.47 27.99
CA SER A 147 1.03 2.85 27.90
C SER A 147 2.55 2.92 27.76
N ASP A 148 3.28 2.05 28.48
CA ASP A 148 4.73 1.92 28.34
C ASP A 148 5.11 1.35 26.96
N ALA A 149 4.34 0.39 26.44
CA ALA A 149 4.57 -0.15 25.10
C ALA A 149 4.40 0.92 24.00
N VAL A 150 3.36 1.74 24.11
CA VAL A 150 3.12 2.86 23.19
C VAL A 150 4.23 3.90 23.29
N ALA A 151 4.72 4.19 24.50
CA ALA A 151 5.85 5.11 24.70
C ALA A 151 7.15 4.59 24.09
N ASP A 152 7.44 3.29 24.23
CA ASP A 152 8.62 2.66 23.63
C ASP A 152 8.54 2.70 22.09
N ILE A 153 7.37 2.43 21.51
CA ILE A 153 7.14 2.57 20.06
C ILE A 153 7.36 4.03 19.60
N GLU A 154 6.80 5.01 20.32
CA GLU A 154 6.95 6.43 19.98
C GLU A 154 8.41 6.90 20.02
N LEU A 155 9.23 6.30 20.89
CA LEU A 155 10.65 6.60 21.00
C LEU A 155 11.46 5.99 19.84
N LEU A 156 11.12 4.77 19.42
CA LEU A 156 11.94 3.94 18.53
C LEU A 156 11.54 4.05 17.05
N VAL A 157 10.28 4.35 16.75
CA VAL A 157 9.82 4.46 15.35
C VAL A 157 10.51 5.62 14.64
N PRO A 158 11.09 5.40 13.44
CA PRO A 158 11.68 6.48 12.64
C PRO A 158 10.67 7.58 12.33
N ARG A 159 10.96 8.80 12.76
CA ARG A 159 10.05 9.97 12.61
C ARG A 159 9.63 10.23 11.17
N ALA A 160 10.50 9.93 10.20
CA ALA A 160 10.20 10.11 8.78
C ALA A 160 9.10 9.17 8.25
N ALA A 161 8.79 8.08 8.96
CA ALA A 161 7.72 7.14 8.60
C ALA A 161 6.39 7.43 9.30
N VAL A 162 6.36 8.38 10.24
CA VAL A 162 5.18 8.67 11.06
C VAL A 162 4.18 9.54 10.30
N VAL A 163 2.92 9.10 10.28
CA VAL A 163 1.78 9.85 9.75
C VAL A 163 0.79 10.07 10.88
N ASP A 164 0.57 11.34 11.23
CA ASP A 164 -0.41 11.71 12.25
C ASP A 164 -1.83 11.68 11.67
N MET A 165 -2.69 10.88 12.30
CA MET A 165 -4.10 10.73 11.94
C MET A 165 -4.97 11.63 12.82
N ALA A 166 -6.00 12.23 12.23
CA ALA A 166 -6.90 13.13 12.95
C ALA A 166 -7.97 12.37 13.76
N GLU A 167 -8.29 11.14 13.34
CA GLU A 167 -9.24 10.26 13.99
C GLU A 167 -8.63 9.41 15.13
N ASP A 168 -9.53 8.85 15.95
CA ASP A 168 -9.22 7.75 16.86
C ASP A 168 -9.28 6.43 16.09
N LEU A 169 -8.44 5.47 16.44
CA LEU A 169 -8.50 4.13 15.87
C LEU A 169 -9.73 3.37 16.38
N SER A 170 -10.23 3.71 17.58
CA SER A 170 -11.39 3.07 18.20
C SER A 170 -12.34 4.11 18.80
N PRO A 171 -13.10 4.83 17.95
CA PRO A 171 -13.94 5.93 18.39
C PRO A 171 -14.99 5.48 19.42
N GLY A 172 -15.08 6.19 20.54
CA GLY A 172 -16.10 5.99 21.57
C GLY A 172 -15.76 4.98 22.67
N GLN A 173 -14.53 4.44 22.70
CA GLN A 173 -14.05 3.65 23.84
C GLN A 173 -12.93 4.39 24.59
N PRO A 174 -13.03 4.58 25.92
CA PRO A 174 -12.01 5.29 26.68
C PRO A 174 -10.70 4.50 26.76
N ASP A 175 -9.57 5.19 26.59
CA ASP A 175 -8.21 4.66 26.84
C ASP A 175 -7.99 4.50 28.35
N THR A 176 -8.51 3.43 28.90
CA THR A 176 -8.23 3.05 30.29
C THR A 176 -7.15 1.99 30.24
N ASP A 177 -5.93 2.33 30.67
CA ASP A 177 -4.85 1.34 30.86
C ASP A 177 -5.32 0.34 31.94
N PRO A 178 -5.31 -0.98 31.68
CA PRO A 178 -5.61 -1.98 32.70
C PRO A 178 -4.47 -2.03 33.72
N ALA A 179 -4.44 -1.04 34.62
CA ALA A 179 -3.42 -0.91 35.65
C ALA A 179 -3.65 -1.96 36.77
N GLY A 180 -3.03 -3.13 36.64
CA GLY A 180 -2.73 -4.04 37.75
C GLY A 180 -1.36 -3.74 38.39
N PRO A 181 -1.09 -4.14 39.65
CA PRO A 181 0.02 -3.65 40.46
C PRO A 181 1.40 -3.93 39.85
N LEU A 182 2.25 -2.89 39.89
CA LEU A 182 3.58 -2.78 39.30
C LEU A 182 4.53 -3.94 39.71
N LEU A 183 5.00 -4.71 38.73
CA LEU A 183 6.31 -5.37 38.83
C LEU A 183 7.36 -4.50 38.12
N PRO A 184 8.52 -4.22 38.74
CA PRO A 184 9.54 -3.35 38.17
C PRO A 184 10.25 -4.06 37.00
N GLY A 185 9.84 -3.77 35.77
CA GLY A 185 10.63 -4.01 34.56
C GLY A 185 11.69 -2.93 34.37
N PRO A 186 12.76 -3.19 33.59
CA PRO A 186 13.81 -2.20 33.36
C PRO A 186 13.19 -0.94 32.75
N SER A 187 13.34 0.19 33.44
CA SER A 187 12.75 1.46 33.06
C SER A 187 13.41 2.05 31.81
N VAL A 188 12.73 3.01 31.17
CA VAL A 188 13.21 3.88 30.07
C VAL A 188 14.67 4.34 30.24
N ALA A 189 15.11 4.58 31.49
CA ALA A 189 16.48 4.97 31.81
C ALA A 189 17.54 3.89 31.54
N ALA A 190 17.16 2.62 31.45
CA ALA A 190 18.05 1.52 31.10
C ALA A 190 18.34 1.48 29.59
N TRP A 191 17.33 1.74 28.76
CA TRP A 191 17.46 1.76 27.30
C TRP A 191 18.25 2.98 26.81
N GLN A 192 18.02 4.14 27.41
CA GLN A 192 18.75 5.36 27.05
C GLN A 192 20.26 5.21 27.29
N ARG A 193 20.66 4.59 28.41
CA ARG A 193 22.07 4.26 28.71
C ARG A 193 22.65 3.20 27.76
N ALA A 194 21.85 2.23 27.32
CA ALA A 194 22.31 1.22 26.37
C ALA A 194 22.51 1.81 24.96
N SER A 195 21.64 2.73 24.55
CA SER A 195 21.74 3.46 23.28
C SER A 195 22.96 4.40 23.26
N ASP A 196 23.16 5.17 24.33
CA ASP A 196 24.32 6.07 24.49
C ASP A 196 25.65 5.30 24.54
N ALA A 197 25.65 4.05 25.03
CA ALA A 197 26.84 3.20 25.08
C ALA A 197 27.17 2.53 23.74
N HIS A 198 26.19 2.33 22.86
CA HIS A 198 26.38 1.66 21.57
C HIS A 198 26.78 2.63 20.44
N LEU A 199 26.38 3.90 20.55
CA LEU A 199 26.77 4.96 19.63
C LEU A 199 27.91 5.79 20.24
N GLY A 200 29.15 5.41 19.97
CA GLY A 200 30.29 6.33 20.15
C GLY A 200 30.07 7.57 19.30
N GLY A 201 29.52 8.63 19.92
CA GLY A 201 29.06 9.82 19.21
C GLY A 201 30.21 10.58 18.52
N PRO A 202 30.07 11.01 17.26
CA PRO A 202 30.99 11.96 16.65
C PRO A 202 30.76 13.37 17.22
N PRO A 203 31.78 14.24 17.25
CA PRO A 203 31.63 15.61 17.75
C PRO A 203 30.68 16.43 16.85
N PRO A 204 30.01 17.46 17.40
CA PRO A 204 28.98 18.22 16.69
C PRO A 204 29.54 18.96 15.46
N PRO A 205 28.80 19.01 14.34
CA PRO A 205 29.23 19.73 13.15
C PRO A 205 29.17 21.25 13.37
N GLN A 206 30.26 21.94 13.02
CA GLN A 206 30.33 23.39 12.96
C GLN A 206 29.48 23.91 11.79
N ALA A 207 28.72 24.97 12.05
CA ALA A 207 27.88 25.65 11.08
C ALA A 207 28.71 26.29 9.95
N LEU A 208 28.40 25.96 8.70
CA LEU A 208 28.87 26.66 7.52
C LEU A 208 27.67 27.36 6.86
N ALA A 209 27.78 28.69 6.80
CA ALA A 209 26.79 29.59 6.24
C ALA A 209 26.86 29.63 4.70
N GLY A 210 25.68 29.78 4.07
CA GLY A 210 25.52 30.47 2.78
C GLY A 210 25.43 29.59 1.54
N SER A 211 24.21 29.42 1.02
CA SER A 211 23.96 29.09 -0.39
C SER A 211 22.85 30.01 -0.97
N PRO A 212 22.99 30.53 -2.20
CA PRO A 212 22.05 31.48 -2.81
C PRO A 212 20.88 30.77 -3.53
N PRO A 213 19.78 31.49 -3.84
CA PRO A 213 18.56 30.91 -4.40
C PRO A 213 18.61 30.74 -5.95
N PRO A 214 17.79 29.84 -6.53
CA PRO A 214 17.74 29.60 -7.97
C PRO A 214 16.81 30.58 -8.73
N PRO A 215 17.02 30.78 -10.05
CA PRO A 215 16.25 31.71 -10.87
C PRO A 215 14.89 31.17 -11.35
N GLN A 216 13.95 32.09 -11.54
CA GLN A 216 12.60 31.84 -12.05
C GLN A 216 12.58 31.84 -13.59
N THR A 217 11.79 30.95 -14.20
CA THR A 217 11.56 30.92 -15.65
C THR A 217 10.08 31.14 -15.95
N THR A 218 9.83 32.13 -16.82
CA THR A 218 8.53 32.60 -17.32
C THR A 218 7.90 31.66 -18.35
N ALA A 219 6.57 31.51 -18.27
CA ALA A 219 5.73 30.81 -19.23
C ALA A 219 5.36 31.66 -20.45
N GLY A 220 5.17 31.02 -21.60
CA GLY A 220 4.52 31.57 -22.80
C GLY A 220 3.50 30.57 -23.37
N PRO A 221 2.42 31.03 -24.04
CA PRO A 221 1.27 30.19 -24.39
C PRO A 221 1.27 29.75 -25.87
N THR A 222 0.66 28.60 -26.16
CA THR A 222 0.12 28.30 -27.50
C THR A 222 -1.16 27.49 -27.41
N SER A 223 -2.23 28.09 -27.94
CA SER A 223 -3.52 27.50 -28.27
C SER A 223 -3.44 26.64 -29.53
N GLY A 224 -4.08 25.47 -29.53
CA GLY A 224 -4.37 24.69 -30.73
C GLY A 224 -5.68 23.92 -30.52
N GLY A 225 -6.74 24.33 -31.24
CA GLY A 225 -8.04 23.67 -31.21
C GLY A 225 -8.02 22.33 -31.92
N THR A 226 -8.74 21.35 -31.39
CA THR A 226 -8.93 20.03 -32.01
C THR A 226 -10.36 19.82 -32.49
N ASP A 227 -10.44 19.21 -33.66
CA ASP A 227 -11.64 18.93 -34.44
C ASP A 227 -12.48 17.81 -33.77
N THR A 228 -13.64 18.18 -33.24
CA THR A 228 -14.56 17.32 -32.46
C THR A 228 -15.19 16.17 -33.25
N SER A 229 -15.05 16.14 -34.58
CA SER A 229 -15.78 15.24 -35.47
C SER A 229 -15.23 13.80 -35.51
N VAL A 230 -13.90 13.63 -35.45
CA VAL A 230 -13.24 12.31 -35.58
C VAL A 230 -13.40 11.47 -34.30
N TRP A 231 -13.31 12.11 -33.14
CA TRP A 231 -13.44 11.43 -31.84
C TRP A 231 -14.87 10.93 -31.58
N GLY A 232 -15.88 11.62 -32.10
CA GLY A 232 -17.27 11.16 -32.07
C GLY A 232 -17.46 9.84 -32.82
N ALA A 233 -16.84 9.70 -34.00
CA ALA A 233 -16.92 8.47 -34.79
C ALA A 233 -16.21 7.29 -34.12
N VAL A 234 -15.06 7.52 -33.47
CA VAL A 234 -14.32 6.49 -32.73
C VAL A 234 -15.12 6.00 -31.52
N ALA A 235 -15.74 6.92 -30.76
CA ALA A 235 -16.57 6.56 -29.61
C ALA A 235 -17.76 5.67 -30.01
N ILE A 236 -18.44 5.99 -31.13
CA ILE A 236 -19.57 5.21 -31.65
C ILE A 236 -19.13 3.77 -31.98
N VAL A 237 -18.00 3.58 -32.68
CA VAL A 237 -17.50 2.24 -33.04
C VAL A 237 -17.25 1.37 -31.82
N TRP A 238 -16.67 1.93 -30.76
CA TRP A 238 -16.37 1.18 -29.53
C TRP A 238 -17.61 0.87 -28.69
N VAL A 239 -18.60 1.77 -28.64
CA VAL A 239 -19.87 1.51 -27.95
C VAL A 239 -20.63 0.35 -28.60
N PHE A 240 -20.72 0.32 -29.93
CA PHE A 240 -21.38 -0.77 -30.64
C PHE A 240 -20.61 -2.10 -30.52
N ALA A 241 -19.28 -2.08 -30.63
CA ALA A 241 -18.46 -3.28 -30.46
C ALA A 241 -18.57 -3.86 -29.04
N GLY A 242 -18.59 -3.00 -28.02
CA GLY A 242 -18.79 -3.40 -26.62
C GLY A 242 -20.17 -4.00 -26.39
N ALA A 243 -21.24 -3.37 -26.89
CA ALA A 243 -22.61 -3.86 -26.75
C ALA A 243 -22.82 -5.22 -27.45
N ILE A 244 -22.25 -5.42 -28.65
CA ILE A 244 -22.34 -6.70 -29.37
C ILE A 244 -21.60 -7.81 -28.62
N SER A 245 -20.40 -7.53 -28.10
CA SER A 245 -19.65 -8.48 -27.28
C SER A 245 -20.38 -8.83 -25.98
N LEU A 246 -20.94 -7.83 -25.28
CA LEU A 246 -21.70 -8.07 -24.05
C LEU A 246 -22.96 -8.92 -24.30
N TRP A 247 -23.67 -8.66 -25.40
CA TRP A 247 -24.82 -9.47 -25.83
C TRP A 247 -24.43 -10.90 -26.22
N LEU A 248 -23.30 -11.08 -26.91
CA LEU A 248 -22.77 -12.42 -27.22
C LEU A 248 -22.41 -13.19 -25.94
N LEU A 249 -21.86 -12.52 -24.93
CA LEU A 249 -21.53 -13.10 -23.64
C LEU A 249 -22.77 -13.40 -22.77
N SER A 250 -23.82 -12.57 -22.82
CA SER A 250 -25.04 -12.80 -22.03
C SER A 250 -25.87 -13.99 -22.52
N THR A 251 -25.65 -14.47 -23.75
CA THR A 251 -26.33 -15.67 -24.30
C THR A 251 -25.58 -16.99 -24.01
N ILE A 252 -24.58 -16.98 -23.13
CA ILE A 252 -23.76 -18.16 -22.78
C ILE A 252 -24.44 -19.08 -21.73
N GLY A 253 -25.66 -18.78 -21.32
CA GLY A 253 -26.49 -19.65 -20.50
C GLY A 253 -27.25 -20.71 -21.31
N ASP A 254 -26.55 -21.68 -21.91
CA ASP A 254 -26.96 -23.09 -22.00
C ASP A 254 -25.94 -23.88 -22.83
N GLY A 255 -25.64 -25.09 -22.39
CA GLY A 255 -24.51 -25.90 -22.84
C GLY A 255 -24.46 -26.12 -24.36
N SER A 256 -23.21 -26.16 -24.88
CA SER A 256 -22.82 -26.34 -26.29
C SER A 256 -22.76 -25.05 -27.12
N GLY A 257 -21.65 -24.31 -27.00
CA GLY A 257 -21.35 -23.18 -27.91
C GLY A 257 -20.35 -22.13 -27.41
N SER A 258 -19.96 -22.18 -26.13
CA SER A 258 -19.17 -21.13 -25.45
C SER A 258 -17.86 -20.75 -26.18
N ARG A 259 -17.12 -21.72 -26.73
CA ARG A 259 -15.86 -21.44 -27.45
C ARG A 259 -16.05 -20.72 -28.78
N ALA A 260 -17.13 -21.00 -29.51
CA ALA A 260 -17.42 -20.33 -30.78
C ALA A 260 -17.86 -18.87 -30.54
N LYS A 261 -18.65 -18.64 -29.49
CA LYS A 261 -19.12 -17.30 -29.08
C LYS A 261 -17.97 -16.41 -28.58
N LEU A 262 -17.03 -16.95 -27.80
CA LEU A 262 -15.83 -16.24 -27.39
C LEU A 262 -14.93 -15.85 -28.57
N ARG A 263 -14.78 -16.74 -29.55
CA ARG A 263 -14.03 -16.42 -30.80
C ARG A 263 -14.70 -15.31 -31.60
N LEU A 264 -16.04 -15.31 -31.66
CA LEU A 264 -16.81 -14.28 -32.35
C LEU A 264 -16.71 -12.91 -31.65
N ALA A 265 -16.79 -12.87 -30.32
CA ALA A 265 -16.59 -11.64 -29.55
C ALA A 265 -15.18 -11.06 -29.73
N GLY A 266 -14.16 -11.93 -29.74
CA GLY A 266 -12.79 -11.52 -30.06
C GLY A 266 -12.65 -10.94 -31.47
N LEU A 267 -13.31 -11.53 -32.46
CA LEU A 267 -13.28 -11.08 -33.86
C LEU A 267 -13.94 -9.71 -34.05
N VAL A 268 -15.04 -9.44 -33.32
CA VAL A 268 -15.72 -8.14 -33.31
C VAL A 268 -14.81 -7.04 -32.75
N LEU A 269 -14.09 -7.32 -31.65
CA LEU A 269 -13.16 -6.36 -31.05
C LEU A 269 -11.95 -6.07 -31.96
N VAL A 270 -11.42 -7.10 -32.64
CA VAL A 270 -10.33 -6.92 -33.62
C VAL A 270 -10.80 -6.08 -34.81
N GLY A 271 -12.03 -6.31 -35.30
CA GLY A 271 -12.63 -5.49 -36.35
C GLY A 271 -12.80 -4.02 -35.94
N ALA A 272 -13.24 -3.75 -34.71
CA ALA A 272 -13.39 -2.39 -34.18
C ALA A 272 -12.04 -1.66 -34.05
N ALA A 273 -10.98 -2.36 -33.64
CA ALA A 273 -9.62 -1.82 -33.60
C ALA A 273 -9.11 -1.46 -35.01
N PHE A 274 -9.40 -2.28 -36.02
CA PHE A 274 -9.03 -2.01 -37.41
C PHE A 274 -9.80 -0.83 -38.01
N ALA A 275 -11.11 -0.71 -37.73
CA ALA A 275 -11.92 0.43 -38.15
C ALA A 275 -11.44 1.74 -37.50
N THR A 276 -11.12 1.71 -36.21
CA THR A 276 -10.55 2.86 -35.47
C THR A 276 -9.23 3.31 -36.08
N ARG A 277 -8.34 2.36 -36.39
CA ARG A 277 -7.06 2.66 -37.06
C ARG A 277 -7.24 3.26 -38.45
N THR A 278 -8.33 2.92 -39.15
CA THR A 278 -8.63 3.46 -40.48
C THR A 278 -9.22 4.87 -40.39
N LEU A 279 -10.04 5.14 -39.37
CA LEU A 279 -10.62 6.47 -39.10
C LEU A 279 -9.56 7.48 -38.63
N LEU A 280 -8.55 7.03 -37.87
CA LEU A 280 -7.44 7.89 -37.40
C LEU A 280 -6.37 8.17 -38.47
N LYS A 281 -6.45 7.50 -39.62
CA LYS A 281 -5.53 7.70 -40.76
C LYS A 281 -6.09 8.67 -41.83
N ARG A 282 -7.34 9.11 -41.70
CA ARG A 282 -7.97 10.11 -42.56
C ARG A 282 -7.95 11.46 -41.88
#